data_AF-A0AAW1KFP1-F1
#
_entry.id   AF-A0AAW1KFP1-F1
#
_cell.length_a   1.000
_cell.length_b   1.000
_cell.length_c   1.000
_cell.angle_alpha   90.00
_cell.angle_beta   90.00
_cell.angle_gamma   90.00
#
_symmetry.space_group_name_H-M   'P 1'
#
loop_
_entity.id
_entity.type
_entity.pdbx_description
1 polymer ?
#
loop_
_entity_poly.entity_id
_entity_poly.type
_entity_poly.pdbx_seq_one_letter_code
_entity_poly.pdbx_strand_id
1 'polypeptide(L)'
;MRTIIIVLALAALANNAAGLNCLLCLGSTNSDCSRGDMSAMVIQRCEDSLPAMQNSTLSKLTAPRSIGEQRDEPDIRTTCVSFIATNAGVTFFERGCGFIWEGIDICEYMTQYIEVNACSNCDTDLCNNNPLDY
;
A
#
# COMPACT_ATOMS: atom_id res chain seq x y z
N MET A 1 -35.95 1.31 32.35
CA MET A 1 -35.71 1.82 30.98
C MET A 1 -34.52 2.78 30.85
N ARG A 2 -33.51 2.75 31.75
CA ARG A 2 -32.26 3.54 31.59
C ARG A 2 -31.05 2.68 31.25
N THR A 3 -31.10 1.38 31.56
CA THR A 3 -29.99 0.44 31.37
C THR A 3 -29.87 -0.10 29.94
N ILE A 4 -30.94 -0.06 29.14
CA ILE A 4 -30.96 -0.61 27.78
C ILE A 4 -30.23 0.30 26.78
N ILE A 5 -30.18 1.61 27.03
CA ILE A 5 -29.55 2.59 26.13
C ILE A 5 -28.01 2.42 26.09
N ILE A 6 -27.41 1.93 27.17
CA ILE A 6 -25.95 1.80 27.29
C ILE A 6 -25.43 0.62 26.43
N VAL A 7 -26.21 -0.46 26.27
CA VAL A 7 -25.78 -1.64 25.49
C VAL A 7 -25.76 -1.36 23.98
N LEU A 8 -26.68 -0.54 23.48
CA LEU A 8 -26.69 -0.11 22.07
C LEU A 8 -25.55 0.86 21.73
N ALA A 9 -25.07 1.65 22.70
CA ALA A 9 -23.94 2.55 22.48
C ALA A 9 -22.60 1.80 22.38
N LEU A 10 -22.44 0.65 23.05
CA LEU A 10 -21.22 -0.17 22.94
C LEU A 10 -21.13 -0.93 21.60
N ALA A 11 -22.26 -1.28 20.98
CA ALA A 11 -22.25 -1.97 19.68
C ALA A 11 -21.86 -1.05 18.51
N ALA A 12 -21.94 0.27 18.67
CA ALA A 12 -21.54 1.24 17.66
C ALA A 12 -20.02 1.55 17.67
N LEU A 13 -19.28 1.00 18.64
CA LEU A 13 -17.81 1.15 18.75
C LEU A 13 -17.06 -0.11 18.30
N ALA A 14 -17.74 -1.09 17.72
CA ALA A 14 -17.10 -2.06 16.84
C ALA A 14 -16.68 -1.31 15.56
N ASN A 15 -15.70 -0.42 15.69
CA ASN A 15 -15.00 0.16 14.56
C ASN A 15 -14.43 -1.03 13.79
N ASN A 16 -15.06 -1.32 12.66
CA ASN A 16 -14.44 -2.10 11.62
C ASN A 16 -13.03 -1.54 11.45
N ALA A 17 -12.00 -2.32 11.79
CA ALA A 17 -10.71 -2.15 11.16
C ALA A 17 -10.97 -2.44 9.67
N ALA A 18 -11.43 -1.43 8.95
CA ALA A 18 -11.76 -1.53 7.56
C ALA A 18 -10.43 -1.46 6.82
N GLY A 19 -10.06 -2.56 6.19
CA GLY A 19 -8.84 -2.62 5.41
C GLY A 19 -8.78 -1.66 4.28
N LEU A 20 -7.57 -1.12 4.10
CA LEU A 20 -7.25 -0.29 2.95
C LEU A 20 -7.49 -1.08 1.66
N ASN A 21 -8.30 -0.48 0.79
CA ASN A 21 -8.54 -0.95 -0.57
C ASN A 21 -7.78 -0.07 -1.54
N CYS A 22 -7.01 -0.65 -2.46
CA CYS A 22 -6.29 0.07 -3.50
C CYS A 22 -6.70 -0.42 -4.89
N LEU A 23 -6.52 0.40 -5.90
CA LEU A 23 -6.63 -0.03 -7.30
C LEU A 23 -5.35 -0.79 -7.68
N LEU A 24 -5.52 -1.92 -8.34
CA LEU A 24 -4.45 -2.79 -8.83
C LEU A 24 -4.56 -2.89 -10.36
N CYS A 25 -3.46 -2.58 -11.02
CA CYS A 25 -3.28 -2.83 -12.45
C CYS A 25 -1.79 -2.75 -12.83
N LEU A 26 -1.43 -3.41 -13.92
CA LEU A 26 -0.10 -3.37 -14.53
C LEU A 26 -0.27 -3.19 -16.03
N GLY A 27 0.47 -2.26 -16.62
CA GLY A 27 0.38 -1.99 -18.04
C GLY A 27 1.51 -1.14 -18.58
N SER A 28 1.41 -0.73 -19.84
CA SER A 28 2.29 0.28 -20.41
C SER A 28 1.90 1.68 -19.93
N THR A 29 2.79 2.65 -20.12
CA THR A 29 2.52 4.08 -19.82
C THR A 29 1.39 4.69 -20.66
N ASN A 30 0.97 4.01 -21.75
CA ASN A 30 -0.13 4.44 -22.63
C ASN A 30 -1.42 3.62 -22.44
N SER A 31 -1.50 2.79 -21.41
CA SER A 31 -2.63 1.89 -21.17
C SER A 31 -3.81 2.58 -20.47
N ASP A 32 -4.97 1.93 -20.46
CA ASP A 32 -6.14 2.36 -19.68
C ASP A 32 -5.84 2.45 -18.17
N CYS A 33 -4.97 1.55 -17.69
CA CYS A 33 -4.45 1.54 -16.32
C CYS A 33 -3.68 2.83 -15.97
N SER A 34 -2.79 3.31 -16.85
CA SER A 34 -2.03 4.54 -16.59
C SER A 34 -2.91 5.78 -16.60
N ARG A 35 -3.97 5.78 -17.42
CA ARG A 35 -4.95 6.87 -17.52
C ARG A 35 -5.97 6.90 -16.38
N GLY A 36 -5.99 5.90 -15.50
CA GLY A 36 -6.94 5.81 -14.40
C GLY A 36 -8.34 5.39 -14.84
N ASP A 37 -8.48 4.68 -15.96
CA ASP A 37 -9.76 4.11 -16.38
C ASP A 37 -10.13 2.93 -15.49
N MET A 38 -11.17 3.10 -14.68
CA MET A 38 -11.61 2.09 -13.72
C MET A 38 -12.00 0.75 -14.34
N SER A 39 -12.36 0.71 -15.62
CA SER A 39 -12.69 -0.54 -16.31
C SER A 39 -11.47 -1.46 -16.52
N ALA A 40 -10.26 -0.91 -16.43
CA ALA A 40 -9.00 -1.63 -16.58
C ALA A 40 -8.30 -1.94 -15.24
N MET A 41 -8.99 -1.74 -14.11
CA MET A 41 -8.42 -1.89 -12.77
C MET A 41 -9.26 -2.85 -11.93
N VAL A 42 -8.60 -3.53 -10.98
CA VAL A 42 -9.29 -4.34 -9.97
C VAL A 42 -9.09 -3.73 -8.59
N ILE A 43 -10.05 -3.90 -7.69
CA ILE A 43 -9.92 -3.48 -6.29
C ILE A 43 -9.15 -4.56 -5.53
N GLN A 44 -8.02 -4.19 -4.93
CA GLN A 44 -7.18 -5.03 -4.09
C GLN A 44 -7.37 -4.64 -2.62
N ARG A 45 -7.72 -5.61 -1.77
CA ARG A 45 -7.68 -5.47 -0.31
C ARG A 45 -6.26 -5.68 0.19
N CYS A 46 -5.66 -4.68 0.84
CA CYS A 46 -4.26 -4.77 1.25
C CYS A 46 -4.04 -5.69 2.45
N GLU A 47 -5.05 -5.83 3.31
CA GLU A 47 -4.99 -6.66 4.52
C GLU A 47 -4.86 -8.16 4.24
N ASP A 48 -5.40 -8.65 3.13
CA ASP A 48 -5.31 -10.06 2.75
C ASP A 48 -3.84 -10.48 2.50
N SER A 49 -2.96 -9.50 2.24
CA SER A 49 -1.54 -9.72 1.89
C SER A 49 -0.58 -9.47 3.07
N LEU A 50 -1.03 -8.76 4.12
CA LEU A 50 -0.24 -8.41 5.30
C LEU A 50 0.29 -9.65 6.07
N PRO A 51 -0.52 -10.69 6.36
CA PRO A 51 -0.05 -11.88 7.09
C PRO A 51 1.03 -12.67 6.33
N ALA A 52 0.98 -12.68 5.00
CA ALA A 52 1.99 -13.32 4.17
C ALA A 52 3.32 -12.54 4.20
N MET A 53 3.24 -11.21 4.22
CA MET A 53 4.40 -10.32 4.30
C MET A 53 5.09 -10.36 5.68
N GLN A 54 4.33 -10.26 6.77
CA GLN A 54 4.87 -10.31 8.14
C GLN A 54 5.55 -11.64 8.46
N ASN A 55 5.05 -12.74 7.89
CA ASN A 55 5.66 -14.07 8.06
C ASN A 55 6.78 -14.38 7.06
N SER A 56 7.08 -13.47 6.12
CA SER A 56 8.15 -13.69 5.17
C SER A 56 9.52 -13.51 5.82
N THR A 57 10.45 -14.44 5.54
CA THR A 57 11.86 -14.33 5.96
C THR A 57 12.50 -13.04 5.45
N LEU A 58 12.02 -12.51 4.32
CA LEU A 58 12.50 -11.27 3.71
C LEU A 58 12.22 -10.07 4.62
N SER A 59 11.00 -9.93 5.13
CA SER A 59 10.61 -8.85 6.07
C SER A 59 11.54 -8.79 7.29
N LYS A 60 11.89 -9.94 7.87
CA LYS A 60 12.78 -10.06 9.03
C LYS A 60 14.25 -9.74 8.73
N LEU A 61 14.66 -9.83 7.47
CA LEU A 61 16.05 -9.61 7.06
C LEU A 61 16.28 -8.18 6.55
N THR A 62 15.28 -7.54 5.96
CA THR A 62 15.38 -6.20 5.37
C THR A 62 14.85 -5.09 6.27
N ALA A 63 14.27 -5.42 7.43
CA ALA A 63 13.89 -4.41 8.43
C ALA A 63 15.05 -3.43 8.68
N PRO A 64 14.82 -2.10 8.59
CA PRO A 64 15.85 -1.10 8.81
C PRO A 64 16.56 -1.36 10.14
N ARG A 65 17.85 -1.70 10.08
CA ARG A 65 18.63 -1.98 11.28
C ARG A 65 19.14 -0.68 11.86
N SER A 66 18.49 -0.15 12.90
CA SER A 66 19.18 0.76 13.81
C SER A 66 20.17 -0.06 14.65
N ILE A 67 21.44 0.37 14.67
CA ILE A 67 22.48 -0.26 15.50
C ILE A 67 22.19 0.13 16.95
N GLY A 68 21.68 -0.82 17.74
CA GLY A 68 21.68 -0.72 19.21
C GLY A 68 20.33 -0.65 19.91
N GLU A 69 19.19 -0.77 19.22
CA GLU A 69 17.87 -0.66 19.86
C GLU A 69 17.16 -2.02 19.97
N GLN A 70 16.51 -2.21 21.12
CA GLN A 70 15.78 -3.40 21.50
C GLN A 70 14.60 -3.61 20.54
N ARG A 71 14.34 -4.88 20.15
CA ARG A 71 13.40 -5.28 19.09
C ARG A 71 11.94 -4.95 19.43
N ASP A 72 11.48 -3.78 18.99
CA ASP A 72 10.14 -3.69 18.42
C ASP A 72 10.33 -3.93 16.91
N GLU A 73 9.72 -4.98 16.35
CA GLU A 73 9.69 -5.12 14.89
C GLU A 73 9.05 -3.84 14.34
N PRO A 74 9.71 -3.11 13.41
CA PRO A 74 9.12 -1.90 12.88
C PRO A 74 7.77 -2.23 12.26
N ASP A 75 6.72 -1.55 12.71
CA ASP A 75 5.36 -1.79 12.24
C ASP A 75 5.30 -1.62 10.72
N ILE A 76 4.74 -2.63 10.05
CA ILE A 76 4.49 -2.58 8.60
C ILE A 76 3.12 -1.96 8.41
N ARG A 77 3.07 -0.91 7.61
CA ARG A 77 1.83 -0.27 7.18
C ARG A 77 1.53 -0.60 5.72
N THR A 78 0.26 -0.57 5.38
CA THR A 78 -0.20 -0.62 4.00
C THR A 78 -0.47 0.78 3.47
N THR A 79 -0.12 1.01 2.21
CA THR A 79 -0.39 2.25 1.48
C THR A 79 -0.81 1.92 0.06
N CYS A 80 -1.62 2.75 -0.59
CA CYS A 80 -1.83 2.63 -2.01
C CYS A 80 -0.66 3.28 -2.74
N VAL A 81 -0.09 2.60 -3.73
CA VAL A 81 1.03 3.11 -4.52
C VAL A 81 0.66 3.09 -6.01
N SER A 82 1.20 4.04 -6.75
CA SER A 82 1.25 4.04 -8.21
C SER A 82 2.64 4.48 -8.64
N PHE A 83 3.24 3.79 -9.61
CA PHE A 83 4.58 4.11 -10.07
C PHE A 83 4.79 3.77 -11.54
N ILE A 84 5.73 4.49 -12.16
CA ILE A 84 6.33 4.17 -13.45
C ILE A 84 7.75 3.75 -13.18
N ALA A 85 8.14 2.58 -13.67
CA ALA A 85 9.50 2.08 -13.52
C ALA A 85 10.03 1.49 -14.82
N THR A 86 11.35 1.54 -14.97
CA THR A 86 12.09 0.88 -16.04
C THR A 86 12.87 -0.31 -15.47
N ASN A 87 12.66 -1.49 -16.04
CA ASN A 87 13.45 -2.68 -15.72
C ASN A 87 13.88 -3.36 -17.02
N ALA A 88 15.19 -3.64 -17.15
CA ALA A 88 15.78 -4.25 -18.33
C ALA A 88 15.40 -3.55 -19.66
N GLY A 89 15.27 -2.21 -19.63
CA GLY A 89 14.90 -1.39 -20.79
C GLY A 89 13.40 -1.37 -21.11
N VAL A 90 12.55 -1.99 -20.28
CA VAL A 90 11.09 -1.96 -20.42
C VAL A 90 10.51 -1.01 -19.37
N THR A 91 9.82 0.04 -19.83
CA THR A 91 9.06 0.95 -18.97
C THR A 91 7.63 0.46 -18.81
N PHE A 92 7.18 0.35 -17.57
CA PHE A 92 5.81 -0.06 -17.23
C PHE A 92 5.21 0.86 -16.18
N PHE A 93 3.90 0.82 -16.09
CA PHE A 93 3.09 1.54 -15.12
C PHE A 93 2.37 0.52 -14.24
N GLU A 94 2.41 0.71 -12.93
CA GLU A 94 1.80 -0.19 -11.95
C GLU A 94 1.05 0.59 -10.87
N ARG A 95 -0.07 0.03 -10.41
CA ARG A 95 -0.81 0.45 -9.21
C ARG A 95 -1.01 -0.75 -8.31
N GLY A 96 -1.01 -0.55 -7.00
CA GLY A 96 -1.38 -1.61 -6.07
C GLY A 96 -1.22 -1.23 -4.61
N CYS A 97 -1.29 -2.23 -3.74
CA CYS A 97 -0.92 -2.11 -2.33
C CYS A 97 0.61 -2.15 -2.17
N GLY A 98 1.15 -1.16 -1.47
CA GLY A 98 2.51 -1.13 -0.96
C GLY A 98 2.54 -1.56 0.51
N PHE A 99 3.61 -2.27 0.90
CA PHE A 99 3.89 -2.67 2.28
C PHE A 99 5.24 -2.07 2.65
N ILE A 100 5.23 -1.16 3.61
CA ILE A 100 6.41 -0.39 3.97
C ILE A 100 6.48 -0.23 5.48
N TRP A 101 7.67 -0.08 6.03
CA TRP A 101 7.82 0.23 7.44
C TRP A 101 7.31 1.64 7.75
N GLU A 102 6.74 1.80 8.94
CA GLU A 102 6.34 3.10 9.46
C GLU A 102 7.48 4.11 9.40
N GLY A 103 7.15 5.33 8.99
CA GLY A 103 8.11 6.43 8.81
C GLY A 103 8.99 6.37 7.55
N ILE A 104 8.87 5.33 6.71
CA ILE A 104 9.58 5.25 5.42
C ILE A 104 8.68 5.64 4.26
N ASP A 105 9.18 6.49 3.38
CA ASP A 105 8.54 6.81 2.11
C ASP A 105 8.76 5.66 1.11
N ILE A 106 7.67 5.08 0.62
CA ILE A 106 7.73 3.92 -0.27
C ILE A 106 8.32 4.28 -1.64
N CYS A 107 8.07 5.48 -2.14
CA CYS A 107 8.58 5.91 -3.43
C CYS A 107 10.10 6.08 -3.38
N GLU A 108 10.63 6.71 -2.33
CA GLU A 108 12.07 6.80 -2.08
C GLU A 108 12.69 5.40 -1.88
N TYR A 109 12.04 4.53 -1.10
CA TYR A 109 12.53 3.17 -0.86
C TYR A 109 12.65 2.36 -2.16
N MET A 110 11.67 2.44 -3.06
CA MET A 110 11.69 1.70 -4.32
C MET A 110 12.85 2.10 -5.24
N THR A 111 13.27 3.38 -5.21
CA THR A 111 14.39 3.86 -6.05
C THR A 111 15.73 3.19 -5.76
N GLN A 112 15.86 2.53 -4.60
CA GLN A 112 17.07 1.78 -4.24
C GLN A 112 17.22 0.45 -5.00
N TYR A 113 16.14 -0.04 -5.61
CA TYR A 113 16.09 -1.37 -6.23
C TYR A 113 15.73 -1.35 -7.72
N ILE A 114 14.92 -0.38 -8.14
CA ILE A 114 14.47 -0.23 -9.53
C ILE A 114 14.55 1.23 -9.97
N GLU A 115 14.71 1.46 -11.27
CA GLU A 115 14.65 2.81 -11.84
C GLU A 115 13.20 3.29 -11.83
N VAL A 116 12.82 4.09 -10.83
CA VAL A 116 11.49 4.69 -10.71
C VAL A 116 11.51 6.07 -11.36
N ASN A 117 10.69 6.27 -12.38
CA ASN A 117 10.61 7.54 -13.09
C ASN A 117 9.56 8.48 -12.48
N ALA A 118 8.46 7.93 -11.98
CA ALA A 118 7.40 8.67 -11.29
C ALA A 118 6.77 7.76 -10.23
N CYS A 119 6.39 8.31 -9.08
CA CYS A 119 5.74 7.54 -8.02
C CYS A 119 4.85 8.45 -7.17
N SER A 120 3.72 7.90 -6.72
CA SER A 120 2.85 8.52 -5.73
C SER A 120 2.32 7.47 -4.75
N ASN A 121 2.13 7.86 -3.51
CA ASN A 121 1.51 7.04 -2.47
C ASN A 121 0.39 7.81 -1.74
N CYS A 122 -0.54 7.09 -1.14
CA CYS A 122 -1.65 7.65 -0.37
C CYS A 122 -2.30 6.58 0.53
N ASP A 123 -2.97 7.03 1.60
CA ASP A 123 -3.38 6.15 2.72
C ASP A 123 -4.91 6.08 2.91
N THR A 124 -5.69 6.34 1.87
CA THR A 124 -7.16 6.24 1.90
C THR A 124 -7.67 5.33 0.79
N ASP A 125 -8.86 4.76 0.96
CA ASP A 125 -9.43 3.83 -0.01
C ASP A 125 -9.46 4.38 -1.44
N LEU A 126 -8.93 3.59 -2.37
CA LEU A 126 -8.91 3.79 -3.82
C LEU A 126 -8.28 5.12 -4.26
N CYS A 127 -7.45 5.73 -3.40
CA CYS A 127 -6.85 7.04 -3.64
C CYS A 127 -5.84 7.05 -4.79
N ASN A 128 -5.33 5.88 -5.17
CA ASN A 128 -4.40 5.71 -6.27
C ASN A 128 -5.14 5.59 -7.62
N ASN A 129 -6.18 6.42 -7.84
CA ASN A 129 -6.94 6.48 -9.10
C ASN A 129 -6.40 7.54 -10.08
N ASN A 130 -5.63 8.49 -9.58
CA ASN A 130 -5.12 9.59 -10.39
C ASN A 130 -4.00 9.11 -11.33
N PRO A 131 -3.92 9.62 -12.57
CA PRO A 131 -2.74 9.45 -13.41
C PRO A 131 -1.49 9.97 -12.69
N LEU A 132 -0.34 9.39 -13.02
CA LEU A 132 0.95 9.98 -12.65
C LEU A 132 1.36 10.96 -13.74
N ASP A 133 1.73 12.17 -13.34
CA ASP A 133 2.39 13.11 -14.24
C ASP A 133 3.81 12.59 -14.51
N TYR A 134 4.11 12.34 -15.78
CA TYR A 134 5.39 11.83 -16.28
C TYR A 134 5.95 12.76 -17.35
#